data_AF-A0A948RIP2-F1
#
_entry.id   AF-A0A948RIP2-F1
#
_cell.length_a   1.000
_cell.length_b   1.000
_cell.length_c   1.000
_cell.angle_alpha   90.00
_cell.angle_beta   90.00
_cell.angle_gamma   90.00
#
_symmetry.space_group_name_H-M   'P 1'
#
loop_
_entity.id
_entity.type
_entity.pdbx_description
1 polymer ?
#
loop_
_entity_poly.entity_id
_entity_poly.type
_entity_poly.pdbx_seq_one_letter_code
_entity_poly.pdbx_strand_id
1 'polypeptide(L)'
;EIPPQELVSGRADAVISDGNQLYVLDIKSMNSMIFRSMEEPKPENVQQLQLYLYYFKISKGILLYVNKDNLQLKEYIFDYNPEEVKMLINGMTLLRKQIDTNIIPKRLISYPSDWQCRYCQYKSVCSMAVPDEMNWNDFKEKISQTP
;
A
#
# COMPACT_ATOMS: atom_id res chain seq x y z
N GLU A 1 0.79 -17.34 2.23
CA GLU A 1 1.66 -16.25 1.74
C GLU A 1 1.49 -16.11 0.24
N ILE A 2 1.74 -14.94 -0.35
CA ILE A 2 1.72 -14.76 -1.80
C ILE A 2 2.86 -15.60 -2.40
N PRO A 3 2.65 -16.34 -3.50
CA PRO A 3 3.68 -17.17 -4.10
C PRO A 3 4.98 -16.40 -4.42
N PRO A 4 6.17 -17.00 -4.22
CA PRO A 4 7.48 -16.30 -4.26
C PRO A 4 7.96 -15.85 -5.65
N GLN A 5 7.11 -15.89 -6.69
CA GLN A 5 7.44 -15.51 -8.07
C GLN A 5 6.53 -14.41 -8.62
N GLU A 6 5.66 -13.86 -7.77
CA GLU A 6 4.75 -12.80 -8.16
C GLU A 6 5.43 -11.43 -8.15
N LEU A 7 4.82 -10.47 -8.85
CA LEU A 7 5.26 -9.07 -8.87
C LEU A 7 5.32 -8.46 -7.46
N VAL A 8 4.50 -8.98 -6.55
CA VAL A 8 4.36 -8.52 -5.17
C VAL A 8 4.55 -9.70 -4.22
N SER A 9 5.36 -9.54 -3.20
CA SER A 9 5.40 -10.44 -2.05
C SER A 9 4.51 -9.90 -0.93
N GLY A 10 3.83 -10.79 -0.19
CA GLY A 10 3.00 -10.38 0.93
C GLY A 10 2.48 -11.54 1.75
N ARG A 11 2.07 -11.25 2.99
CA ARG A 11 1.49 -12.20 3.92
C ARG A 11 0.24 -11.59 4.52
N ALA A 12 -0.91 -12.14 4.17
CA ALA A 12 -2.15 -11.80 4.86
C ALA A 12 -2.10 -12.30 6.31
N ASP A 13 -2.86 -11.62 7.18
CA ASP A 13 -2.93 -11.97 8.59
C ASP A 13 -3.62 -13.33 8.78
N ALA A 14 -4.75 -13.54 8.10
CA ALA A 14 -5.43 -14.83 8.11
C ALA A 14 -6.25 -15.08 6.83
N VAL A 15 -6.54 -16.36 6.59
CA VAL A 15 -7.62 -16.81 5.71
C VAL A 15 -8.59 -17.59 6.58
N ILE A 16 -9.85 -17.17 6.59
CA ILE A 16 -10.90 -17.77 7.43
C ILE A 16 -12.04 -18.32 6.57
N SER A 17 -12.85 -19.20 7.14
CA SER A 17 -14.00 -19.84 6.48
C SER A 17 -15.23 -19.72 7.35
N ASP A 18 -16.38 -19.45 6.74
CA ASP A 18 -17.70 -19.56 7.39
C ASP A 18 -18.36 -20.93 7.18
N GLY A 19 -17.64 -21.86 6.55
CA GLY A 19 -18.13 -23.19 6.15
C GLY A 19 -18.63 -23.26 4.70
N ASN A 20 -18.95 -22.12 4.08
CA ASN A 20 -19.44 -22.02 2.71
C ASN A 20 -18.41 -21.39 1.76
N GLN A 21 -17.68 -20.37 2.23
CA GLN A 21 -16.69 -19.66 1.43
C GLN A 21 -15.50 -19.20 2.27
N LEU A 22 -14.39 -18.94 1.56
CA LEU A 22 -13.17 -18.41 2.16
C LEU A 22 -13.17 -16.89 2.14
N TYR A 23 -12.52 -16.31 3.15
CA TYR A 23 -12.29 -14.88 3.27
C TYR A 23 -10.83 -14.62 3.60
N VAL A 24 -10.24 -13.64 2.93
CA VAL A 24 -8.97 -13.05 3.40
C VAL A 24 -9.30 -12.04 4.50
N LEU A 25 -8.66 -12.17 5.67
CA LEU A 25 -8.77 -11.22 6.76
C LEU A 25 -7.47 -10.41 6.87
N ASP A 26 -7.61 -9.08 6.86
CA ASP A 26 -6.52 -8.13 7.12
C ASP A 26 -6.91 -7.24 8.31
N ILE A 27 -6.06 -7.22 9.34
CA ILE A 27 -6.32 -6.62 10.64
C ILE A 27 -5.49 -5.33 10.76
N LYS A 28 -6.14 -4.25 11.18
CA LYS A 28 -5.53 -2.92 11.27
C LYS A 28 -5.80 -2.31 12.64
N SER A 29 -4.75 -2.10 13.43
CA SER A 29 -4.88 -1.42 14.72
C SER A 29 -4.83 0.10 14.57
N MET A 30 -5.65 0.84 15.31
CA MET A 30 -5.62 2.30 15.37
C MET A 30 -5.99 2.85 16.74
N ASN A 31 -5.63 4.12 17.00
CA ASN A 31 -6.01 4.80 18.24
C ASN A 31 -7.51 5.19 18.23
N SER A 32 -8.06 5.46 19.41
CA SER A 32 -9.48 5.81 19.58
C SER A 32 -9.90 7.05 18.81
N MET A 33 -9.01 8.03 18.64
CA MET A 33 -9.35 9.29 17.97
C MET A 33 -9.72 9.03 16.51
N ILE A 34 -8.82 8.37 15.76
CA ILE A 34 -9.03 8.04 14.35
C ILE A 34 -10.16 7.00 14.22
N PHE A 35 -10.21 6.02 15.12
CA PHE A 35 -11.23 4.97 15.09
C PHE A 35 -12.65 5.53 15.19
N ARG A 36 -12.88 6.51 16.07
CA ARG A 36 -14.22 7.11 16.26
C ARG A 36 -14.67 7.90 15.05
N SER A 37 -13.79 8.69 14.45
CA SER A 37 -14.10 9.53 13.28
C SER A 37 -14.12 8.77 11.95
N MET A 38 -13.82 7.47 11.97
CA MET A 38 -13.75 6.66 10.76
C MET A 38 -15.15 6.27 10.30
N GLU A 39 -15.56 6.77 9.14
CA GLU A 39 -16.82 6.38 8.48
C GLU A 39 -16.54 5.28 7.44
N GLU A 40 -15.45 5.42 6.71
CA GLU A 40 -15.05 4.53 5.63
C GLU A 40 -13.67 3.88 5.86
N PRO A 41 -13.44 2.68 5.27
CA PRO A 41 -12.13 2.05 5.21
C PRO A 41 -11.09 2.98 4.55
N LYS A 42 -9.84 2.89 4.99
CA LYS A 42 -8.76 3.64 4.33
C LYS A 42 -8.49 3.06 2.94
N PRO A 43 -8.42 3.89 1.87
CA PRO A 43 -8.22 3.40 0.50
C PRO A 43 -7.00 2.49 0.34
N GLU A 44 -5.87 2.82 0.98
CA GLU A 44 -4.65 2.01 0.93
C GLU A 44 -4.81 0.60 1.53
N ASN A 45 -5.68 0.45 2.52
CA ASN A 45 -5.99 -0.86 3.11
C ASN A 45 -6.90 -1.68 2.20
N VAL A 46 -7.86 -1.03 1.53
CA VAL A 46 -8.72 -1.69 0.52
C VAL A 46 -7.86 -2.22 -0.62
N GLN A 47 -6.95 -1.39 -1.15
CA GLN A 47 -6.01 -1.78 -2.21
C GLN A 47 -5.12 -2.97 -1.78
N GLN A 48 -4.60 -2.95 -0.55
CA GLN A 48 -3.84 -4.08 0.00
C GLN A 48 -4.68 -5.37 0.04
N LEU A 49 -5.91 -5.29 0.52
CA LEU A 49 -6.82 -6.45 0.57
C LEU A 49 -7.13 -6.98 -0.83
N GLN A 50 -7.43 -6.10 -1.79
CA GLN A 50 -7.70 -6.48 -3.19
C GLN A 50 -6.53 -7.25 -3.83
N LEU A 51 -5.29 -6.86 -3.54
CA LEU A 51 -4.11 -7.63 -3.96
C LEU A 51 -4.08 -9.03 -3.35
N TYR A 52 -4.40 -9.19 -2.06
CA TYR A 52 -4.49 -10.51 -1.46
C TYR A 52 -5.58 -11.37 -2.11
N LEU A 53 -6.77 -10.82 -2.37
CA LEU A 53 -7.86 -11.52 -3.06
C LEU A 53 -7.40 -12.03 -4.43
N TYR A 54 -6.71 -11.18 -5.20
CA TYR A 54 -6.16 -11.54 -6.50
C TYR A 54 -5.14 -12.67 -6.45
N TYR A 55 -4.16 -12.59 -5.55
CA TYR A 55 -3.07 -13.57 -5.51
C TYR A 55 -3.51 -14.90 -4.88
N PHE A 56 -4.42 -14.87 -3.90
CA PHE A 56 -4.93 -16.09 -3.26
C PHE A 56 -6.09 -16.73 -4.01
N LYS A 57 -6.64 -16.06 -5.04
CA LYS A 57 -7.81 -16.52 -5.80
C LYS A 57 -9.04 -16.70 -4.88
N ILE A 58 -9.20 -15.79 -3.93
CA ILE A 58 -10.34 -15.74 -3.00
C ILE A 58 -11.20 -14.55 -3.37
N SER A 59 -12.52 -14.74 -3.46
CA SER A 59 -13.45 -13.71 -3.97
C SER A 59 -13.88 -12.69 -2.93
N LYS A 60 -13.68 -12.95 -1.63
CA LYS A 60 -14.13 -12.07 -0.54
C LYS A 60 -13.03 -11.78 0.46
N GLY A 61 -13.05 -10.56 0.99
CA GLY A 61 -12.11 -10.11 2.01
C GLY A 61 -12.81 -9.33 3.12
N ILE A 62 -12.14 -9.26 4.26
CA ILE A 62 -12.58 -8.53 5.45
C ILE A 62 -11.43 -7.64 5.90
N LEU A 63 -11.70 -6.33 6.00
CA LEU A 63 -10.87 -5.41 6.76
C LEU A 63 -11.42 -5.32 8.17
N LEU A 64 -10.61 -5.68 9.16
CA LEU A 64 -10.97 -5.57 10.58
C LEU A 64 -10.13 -4.49 11.25
N TYR A 65 -10.76 -3.37 11.57
CA TYR A 65 -10.14 -2.32 12.35
C TYR A 65 -10.34 -2.56 13.84
N VAL A 66 -9.25 -2.55 14.59
CA VAL A 66 -9.23 -2.76 16.05
C VAL A 66 -8.81 -1.47 16.72
N ASN A 67 -9.66 -0.93 17.60
CA ASN A 67 -9.27 0.14 18.50
C ASN A 67 -8.35 -0.43 19.58
N LYS A 68 -7.08 -0.03 19.56
CA LYS A 68 -6.08 -0.55 20.50
C LYS A 68 -6.31 -0.12 21.96
N ASP A 69 -7.12 0.92 22.20
CA ASP A 69 -7.31 1.47 23.54
C ASP A 69 -8.49 0.81 24.29
N ASN A 70 -9.49 0.28 23.56
CA ASN A 70 -10.70 -0.29 24.17
C ASN A 70 -11.25 -1.55 23.46
N LEU A 71 -10.50 -2.10 22.50
CA LEU A 71 -10.82 -3.31 21.75
C LEU A 71 -12.12 -3.27 20.92
N GLN A 72 -12.68 -2.08 20.68
CA GLN A 72 -13.79 -1.94 19.74
C GLN A 72 -13.37 -2.32 18.32
N LEU A 73 -14.30 -2.90 17.57
CA LEU A 73 -14.10 -3.42 16.23
C LEU A 73 -14.94 -2.66 15.21
N LYS A 74 -14.41 -2.49 14.00
CA LYS A 74 -15.14 -2.09 12.80
C LYS A 74 -14.72 -2.99 11.65
N GLU A 75 -15.65 -3.77 11.14
CA GLU A 75 -15.46 -4.65 10.00
C GLU A 75 -16.06 -4.10 8.71
N TYR A 76 -15.35 -4.34 7.60
CA TYR A 76 -15.83 -4.03 6.25
C TYR A 76 -15.58 -5.23 5.35
N ILE A 77 -16.61 -5.69 4.65
CA ILE A 77 -16.56 -6.84 3.75
C ILE A 77 -16.46 -6.33 2.31
N PHE A 78 -15.55 -6.88 1.53
CA PHE A 78 -15.34 -6.52 0.12
C PHE A 78 -15.42 -7.74 -0.77
N ASP A 79 -15.99 -7.55 -1.95
CA ASP A 79 -15.81 -8.48 -3.05
C ASP A 79 -14.56 -8.11 -3.85
N TYR A 80 -13.96 -9.12 -4.47
CA TYR A 80 -12.84 -8.95 -5.38
C TYR A 80 -13.23 -8.06 -6.57
N ASN A 81 -12.45 -7.00 -6.78
CA ASN A 81 -12.62 -6.05 -7.87
C ASN A 81 -11.46 -6.17 -8.87
N PRO A 82 -11.68 -6.82 -10.03
CA PRO A 82 -10.62 -7.03 -11.02
C PRO A 82 -10.09 -5.74 -11.64
N GLU A 83 -10.92 -4.70 -11.80
CA GLU A 83 -10.48 -3.45 -12.40
C GLU A 83 -9.55 -2.67 -11.46
N GLU A 84 -9.87 -2.65 -10.17
CA GLU A 84 -9.00 -2.05 -9.15
C GLU A 84 -7.65 -2.74 -9.08
N VAL A 85 -7.64 -4.08 -9.05
CA VAL A 85 -6.40 -4.86 -9.05
C VAL A 85 -5.58 -4.64 -10.32
N LYS A 86 -6.24 -4.59 -11.48
CA LYS A 86 -5.56 -4.32 -12.75
C LYS A 86 -4.84 -2.97 -12.72
N MET A 87 -5.47 -1.93 -12.17
CA MET A 87 -4.82 -0.62 -11.98
C MET A 87 -3.60 -0.71 -11.06
N LEU A 88 -3.71 -1.43 -9.93
CA LEU A 88 -2.60 -1.63 -9.00
C LEU A 88 -1.43 -2.38 -9.65
N ILE A 89 -1.71 -3.49 -10.32
CA ILE A 89 -0.70 -4.32 -11.02
C ILE A 89 -0.01 -3.51 -12.10
N ASN A 90 -0.74 -2.69 -12.87
CA ASN A 90 -0.14 -1.81 -13.88
C ASN A 90 0.81 -0.79 -13.25
N GLY A 91 0.40 -0.15 -12.15
CA GLY A 91 1.25 0.78 -11.41
C GLY A 91 2.52 0.13 -10.87
N MET A 92 2.40 -1.06 -10.28
CA MET A 92 3.55 -1.81 -9.76
C MET A 92 4.47 -2.33 -10.87
N THR A 93 3.91 -2.69 -12.04
CA THR A 93 4.70 -3.09 -13.21
C THR A 93 5.51 -1.92 -13.76
N LEU A 94 4.92 -0.72 -13.82
CA LEU A 94 5.63 0.50 -14.19
C LEU A 94 6.75 0.80 -13.20
N LEU A 95 6.46 0.73 -11.90
CA LEU A 95 7.45 0.95 -10.85
C LEU A 95 8.59 -0.06 -10.92
N ARG A 96 8.28 -1.34 -11.18
CA ARG A 96 9.29 -2.39 -11.36
C ARG A 96 10.22 -2.06 -12.52
N LYS A 97 9.67 -1.65 -13.66
CA LYS A 97 10.46 -1.23 -14.82
C LYS A 97 11.40 -0.07 -14.46
N GLN A 98 10.89 0.95 -13.76
CA GLN A 98 11.68 2.09 -13.33
C GLN A 98 12.86 1.66 -12.44
N ILE A 99 12.62 0.78 -11.46
CA ILE A 99 13.66 0.20 -10.60
C ILE A 99 14.71 -0.53 -11.44
N ASP A 100 14.29 -1.43 -12.33
CA ASP A 100 15.21 -2.22 -13.17
C ASP A 100 16.04 -1.32 -14.11
N THR A 101 15.53 -0.15 -14.49
CA THR A 101 16.22 0.83 -15.34
C THR A 101 16.94 1.95 -14.58
N ASN A 102 17.04 1.88 -13.25
CA ASN A 102 17.63 2.94 -12.41
C ASN A 102 16.99 4.33 -12.65
N ILE A 103 15.67 4.37 -12.81
CA ILE A 103 14.89 5.60 -12.94
C ILE A 103 14.13 5.81 -11.63
N ILE A 104 14.32 6.97 -11.01
CA ILE A 104 13.50 7.44 -9.90
C ILE A 104 12.16 7.93 -10.48
N PRO A 105 11.01 7.49 -9.95
CA PRO A 105 9.71 7.90 -10.43
C PRO A 105 9.46 9.40 -10.22
N LYS A 106 8.57 9.95 -11.04
CA LYS A 106 8.00 11.28 -10.85
C LYS A 106 7.46 11.45 -9.42
N ARG A 107 7.68 12.64 -8.85
CA ARG A 107 7.21 12.97 -7.52
C ARG A 107 5.67 13.03 -7.46
N LEU A 108 5.11 12.71 -6.28
CA LEU A 108 3.68 12.89 -6.00
C LEU A 108 3.22 14.31 -6.37
N ILE A 109 2.08 14.40 -7.05
CA ILE A 109 1.47 15.69 -7.45
C ILE A 109 1.16 16.55 -6.21
N SER A 110 0.78 15.90 -5.11
CA SER A 110 0.48 16.50 -3.80
C SER A 110 1.73 16.86 -2.99
N TYR A 111 2.95 16.73 -3.53
CA TYR A 111 4.14 17.11 -2.79
C TYR A 111 4.19 18.64 -2.53
N PRO A 112 4.61 19.09 -1.33
CA PRO A 112 4.98 18.31 -0.14
C PRO A 112 3.83 18.15 0.87
N SER A 113 2.60 18.52 0.50
CA SER A 113 1.45 18.57 1.41
C SER A 113 0.81 17.21 1.70
N ASP A 114 1.14 16.19 0.89
CA ASP A 114 0.74 14.79 1.08
C ASP A 114 1.02 14.31 2.50
N TRP A 115 0.09 13.55 3.08
CA TRP A 115 0.24 13.04 4.44
C TRP A 115 1.46 12.11 4.57
N GLN A 116 1.81 11.37 3.51
CA GLN A 116 2.98 10.49 3.48
C GLN A 116 4.27 11.31 3.63
N CYS A 117 4.33 12.49 3.01
CA CYS A 117 5.49 13.38 3.09
C CYS A 117 5.71 13.97 4.50
N ARG A 118 4.69 13.97 5.37
CA ARG A 118 4.82 14.49 6.75
C ARG A 118 5.64 13.56 7.64
N TYR A 119 5.57 12.26 7.38
CA TYR A 119 6.22 11.22 8.19
C TYR A 119 7.36 10.49 7.46
N CYS A 120 7.62 10.85 6.20
CA CYS A 120 8.65 10.21 5.37
C CYS A 120 10.07 10.57 5.85
N GLN A 121 10.85 9.55 6.22
CA GLN A 121 12.26 9.70 6.63
C GLN A 121 13.18 10.20 5.50
N TYR A 122 12.79 9.98 4.25
CA TYR A 122 13.55 10.40 3.07
C TYR A 122 13.19 11.81 2.60
N LYS A 123 12.43 12.61 3.37
CA LYS A 123 11.96 13.93 2.94
C LYS A 123 13.10 14.89 2.54
N SER A 124 14.19 14.91 3.31
CA SER A 124 15.36 15.75 3.03
C SER A 124 15.96 15.39 1.67
N VAL A 125 16.24 14.11 1.44
CA VAL A 125 16.77 13.59 0.18
C VAL A 125 15.78 13.82 -0.96
N CYS A 126 14.50 13.48 -0.78
CA CYS A 126 13.45 13.68 -1.78
C CYS A 126 13.34 15.14 -2.23
N SER A 127 13.53 16.11 -1.32
CA SER A 127 13.50 17.54 -1.65
C SER A 127 14.62 17.98 -2.59
N MET A 128 15.73 17.24 -2.66
CA MET A 128 16.85 17.49 -3.56
C MET A 128 16.61 16.95 -4.99
N ALA A 129 15.64 16.04 -5.16
CA ALA A 129 15.27 15.47 -6.45
C ALA A 129 14.50 16.49 -7.32
N VAL A 130 14.38 16.21 -8.62
CA VAL A 130 13.50 16.99 -9.50
C VAL A 130 12.05 16.51 -9.40
N PRO A 131 11.05 17.32 -9.81
CA PRO A 131 9.65 16.90 -9.78
C PRO A 131 9.33 15.74 -10.73
N ASP A 132 9.97 15.68 -11.90
CA ASP A 132 9.78 14.64 -12.90
C ASP A 132 10.68 13.41 -12.69
N GLU A 133 10.63 12.44 -13.59
CA GLU A 133 11.52 11.26 -13.55
C GLU A 133 12.99 11.68 -13.68
N MET A 134 13.88 10.95 -13.01
CA MET A 134 15.32 11.19 -13.11
C MET A 134 16.15 9.93 -12.95
N ASN A 135 17.38 9.91 -13.47
CA ASN A 135 18.28 8.77 -13.30
C ASN A 135 18.81 8.70 -11.86
N TRP A 136 18.83 7.50 -11.30
CA TRP A 136 19.32 7.24 -9.94
C TRP A 136 20.82 7.52 -9.80
N ASN A 137 21.65 7.20 -10.79
CA ASN A 137 23.10 7.40 -10.70
C ASN A 137 23.45 8.89 -10.63
N ASP A 138 22.84 9.70 -11.50
CA ASP A 138 23.01 11.16 -11.50
C ASP A 138 22.57 11.77 -10.16
N PHE A 139 21.44 11.28 -9.62
CA PHE A 139 20.96 11.72 -8.32
C PHE A 139 21.89 11.31 -7.18
N LYS A 140 22.43 10.09 -7.24
CA LYS A 140 23.35 9.53 -6.24
C LYS A 140 24.65 10.33 -6.16
N GLU A 141 25.18 10.80 -7.28
CA GLU A 141 26.34 11.68 -7.31
C GLU A 141 26.03 13.03 -6.63
N LYS A 142 24.87 13.62 -6.95
CA LYS A 142 24.41 14.89 -6.36
C LYS A 142 24.30 14.82 -4.82
N ILE A 143 23.72 13.74 -4.28
CA ILE A 143 23.58 13.58 -2.83
C ILE A 143 24.93 13.34 -2.14
N SER A 144 25.87 12.65 -2.81
CA SER A 144 27.19 12.32 -2.23
C SER A 144 28.13 13.54 -2.17
N GLN A 145 27.89 14.55 -2.99
CA GLN A 145 28.63 15.82 -3.01
C GLN A 145 28.07 16.87 -2.03
N THR A 146 26.94 16.56 -1.38
CA THR A 146 26.34 17.44 -0.37
C THR A 146 27.00 17.13 0.99
N PRO A 147 27.60 18.12 1.69
CA PRO A 147 28.29 17.93 2.97
C PRO A 147 27.44 17.29 4.07
#